data_AF-A0A8X7XK19-F1
#
_entry.id   AF-A0A8X7XK19-F1
#
_cell.length_a   1.000
_cell.length_b   1.000
_cell.length_c   1.000
_cell.angle_alpha   90.00
_cell.angle_beta   90.00
_cell.angle_gamma   90.00
#
_symmetry.space_group_name_H-M   'P 1'
#
loop_
_entity.id
_entity.type
_entity.pdbx_description
1 polymer ?
#
loop_
_entity_poly.entity_id
_entity_poly.type
_entity_poly.pdbx_seq_one_letter_code
_entity_poly.pdbx_strand_id
1 'polypeptide(L)'
;MCKKNMLLSILPPDWSGHCTLIQLHMPFYLLPLHSSESVRPGKSRKPRSTLEMFDSNVYIDGIGIPRRVPNQYKARDQVAAGFESIIFWWSTINKNVDWINYLYYNQQRFLNFTREAIEGIHGQLDKTSLMTWQNRIALDMLLAEKGGVCAMFGDNCCTFIPNNTAPDGSVSCALAGLTALSVELAENSGISNPLDELFERWFGIWAGWCKTIFTTVLISLAIMVICGCCLIPCMHGLLQRLIDNSLTKAYFPHADNSQNPDFNPLLSELSSSSEYAKIFPDDWV
;
A
#
# COMPACT_ATOMS: atom_id res chain seq x y z
N MET A 1 -38.27 32.87 30.99
CA MET A 1 -39.65 33.27 31.32
C MET A 1 -40.18 34.13 30.17
N CYS A 2 -41.36 33.81 29.61
CA CYS A 2 -41.85 34.42 28.36
C CYS A 2 -42.89 35.52 28.61
N LYS A 3 -42.62 36.74 28.17
CA LYS A 3 -43.64 37.76 27.90
C LYS A 3 -43.60 38.06 26.41
N LYS A 4 -44.70 37.81 25.69
CA LYS A 4 -44.80 38.06 24.22
C LYS A 4 -43.61 37.47 23.42
N ASN A 5 -43.30 36.19 23.61
CA ASN A 5 -42.18 35.49 22.96
C ASN A 5 -40.77 36.03 23.27
N MET A 6 -40.63 36.93 24.24
CA MET A 6 -39.34 37.45 24.69
C MET A 6 -38.97 36.85 26.04
N LEU A 7 -37.76 36.31 26.12
CA LEU A 7 -37.20 35.70 27.31
C LEU A 7 -36.58 36.82 28.17
N LEU A 8 -37.19 37.11 29.31
CA LEU A 8 -36.69 38.12 30.25
C LEU A 8 -35.87 37.44 31.35
N SER A 9 -34.75 38.07 31.71
CA SER A 9 -33.87 37.64 32.81
C SER A 9 -34.31 38.18 34.18
N ILE A 10 -35.16 39.21 34.23
CA ILE A 10 -35.59 39.90 35.46
C ILE A 10 -37.11 40.14 35.41
N LEU A 11 -37.80 39.90 36.54
CA LEU A 11 -39.24 40.18 36.66
C LEU A 11 -39.48 41.70 36.84
N PRO A 12 -40.49 42.28 36.15
CA PRO A 12 -40.94 43.63 36.44
C PRO A 12 -41.45 43.74 37.89
N PRO A 13 -41.30 44.90 38.54
CA PRO A 13 -41.72 45.11 39.93
C PRO A 13 -43.22 44.91 40.17
N ASP A 14 -44.06 45.05 39.13
CA ASP A 14 -45.53 44.92 39.23
C ASP A 14 -46.05 43.55 38.75
N TRP A 15 -45.22 42.51 38.71
CA TRP A 15 -45.64 41.20 38.25
C TRP A 15 -46.34 40.38 39.34
N SER A 16 -47.51 39.83 39.01
CA SER A 16 -48.24 38.88 39.85
C SER A 16 -48.48 37.56 39.10
N GLY A 17 -48.14 36.42 39.70
CA GLY A 17 -48.40 35.11 39.11
C GLY A 17 -47.76 33.97 39.91
N HIS A 18 -48.00 32.73 39.46
CA HIS A 18 -47.39 31.54 40.06
C HIS A 18 -46.03 31.26 39.38
N CYS A 19 -44.98 31.08 40.18
CA CYS A 19 -43.68 30.65 39.69
C CYS A 19 -43.63 29.13 39.57
N THR A 20 -43.13 28.63 38.44
CA THR A 20 -42.79 27.22 38.27
C THR A 20 -41.35 27.09 37.78
N LEU A 21 -40.63 26.09 38.27
CA LEU A 21 -39.28 25.75 37.82
C LEU A 21 -39.39 25.11 36.43
N ILE A 22 -38.74 25.71 35.44
CA ILE A 22 -38.69 25.19 34.08
C ILE A 22 -37.25 24.81 33.79
N GLN A 23 -37.00 23.53 33.52
CA GLN A 23 -35.69 23.07 33.10
C GLN A 23 -35.52 23.38 31.60
N LEU A 24 -34.67 24.35 31.27
CA LEU A 24 -34.30 24.62 29.88
C LEU A 24 -33.37 23.50 29.40
N HIS A 25 -33.90 22.59 28.58
CA HIS A 25 -33.08 21.62 27.88
C HIS A 25 -32.44 22.30 26.67
N MET A 26 -31.16 22.66 26.75
CA MET A 26 -30.43 23.22 25.62
C MET A 26 -30.14 22.08 24.62
N PRO A 27 -30.70 22.10 23.39
CA PRO A 27 -30.40 21.06 22.42
C PRO A 27 -28.98 21.27 21.89
N PHE A 28 -28.03 20.42 22.31
CA PHE A 28 -26.74 20.34 21.63
C PHE A 28 -26.86 19.35 20.47
N TYR A 29 -26.51 19.80 19.27
CA TYR A 29 -26.45 18.95 18.08
C TYR A 29 -25.02 18.46 17.92
N LEU A 30 -24.77 17.19 18.25
CA LEU A 30 -23.58 16.49 17.78
C LEU A 30 -23.83 16.16 16.31
N LEU A 31 -23.21 16.92 15.41
CA LEU A 31 -23.18 16.57 14.00
C LEU A 31 -22.21 15.41 13.83
N PRO A 32 -22.67 14.18 13.50
CA PRO A 32 -21.75 13.11 13.15
C PRO A 32 -21.02 13.51 11.87
N LEU A 33 -19.68 13.48 11.89
CA LEU A 33 -18.93 13.46 10.65
C LEU A 33 -19.33 12.19 9.88
N HIS A 34 -19.62 12.41 8.61
CA HIS A 34 -20.27 11.48 7.72
C HIS A 34 -19.51 10.15 7.58
N SER A 35 -20.06 9.07 8.16
CA SER A 35 -19.93 7.72 7.59
C SER A 35 -21.34 7.13 7.48
N SER A 36 -22.02 7.47 6.39
CA SER A 36 -23.30 6.83 6.06
C SER A 36 -23.00 5.41 5.60
N GLU A 37 -23.27 4.42 6.45
CA GLU A 37 -23.66 3.10 5.95
C GLU A 37 -24.80 2.52 6.79
N SER A 38 -25.95 2.43 6.15
CA SER A 38 -27.18 1.83 6.64
C SER A 38 -27.08 0.31 6.51
N VAL A 39 -26.86 -0.41 7.61
CA VAL A 39 -26.94 -1.89 7.63
C VAL A 39 -28.33 -2.32 8.09
N ARG A 40 -29.15 -2.82 7.17
CA ARG A 40 -30.36 -3.60 7.48
C ARG A 40 -29.96 -5.04 7.86
N PRO A 41 -30.62 -5.70 8.83
CA PRO A 41 -30.23 -7.04 9.25
C PRO A 41 -30.83 -8.09 8.31
N GLY A 42 -30.07 -8.47 7.28
CA GLY A 42 -30.33 -9.64 6.44
C GLY A 42 -29.36 -10.77 6.78
N LYS A 43 -29.87 -11.94 7.18
CA LYS A 43 -29.11 -13.12 7.56
C LYS A 43 -28.21 -13.63 6.42
N SER A 44 -26.91 -13.42 6.53
CA SER A 44 -25.89 -14.28 5.95
C SER A 44 -24.63 -14.18 6.80
N ARG A 45 -24.21 -15.29 7.43
CA ARG A 45 -22.97 -15.36 8.19
C ARG A 45 -21.79 -15.32 7.21
N LYS A 46 -21.40 -14.12 6.81
CA LYS A 46 -20.04 -13.87 6.31
C LYS A 46 -19.14 -13.59 7.53
N PRO A 47 -17.86 -14.01 7.51
CA PRO A 47 -16.93 -13.60 8.54
C PRO A 47 -16.93 -12.07 8.59
N ARG A 48 -17.05 -11.53 9.80
CA ARG A 48 -17.06 -10.08 10.08
C ARG A 48 -15.82 -9.47 9.43
N SER A 49 -15.97 -8.85 8.26
CA SER A 49 -14.96 -7.94 7.76
C SER A 49 -14.90 -6.80 8.77
N THR A 50 -13.75 -6.68 9.41
CA THR A 50 -13.37 -5.49 10.16
C THR A 50 -13.60 -4.29 9.24
N LEU A 51 -14.36 -3.31 9.73
CA LEU A 51 -14.45 -1.92 9.28
C LEU A 51 -13.51 -1.60 8.11
N GLU A 52 -14.08 -1.34 6.93
CA GLU A 52 -13.40 -1.04 5.64
C GLU A 52 -12.60 0.29 5.64
N MET A 53 -11.90 0.60 6.74
CA MET A 53 -10.89 1.66 6.83
C MET A 53 -9.47 1.09 6.69
N PHE A 54 -9.35 -0.24 6.58
CA PHE A 54 -8.09 -0.96 6.50
C PHE A 54 -7.96 -1.71 5.16
N ASP A 55 -8.03 -1.01 4.03
CA ASP A 55 -7.59 -1.57 2.74
C ASP A 55 -6.05 -1.60 2.66
N SER A 56 -5.44 -2.33 3.59
CA SER A 56 -4.04 -2.70 3.47
C SER A 56 -4.00 -4.01 2.73
N ASN A 57 -3.68 -3.95 1.44
CA ASN A 57 -3.40 -5.11 0.58
C ASN A 57 -2.22 -5.97 1.08
N VAL A 58 -1.57 -5.58 2.17
CA VAL A 58 -0.48 -6.29 2.84
C VAL A 58 -1.03 -7.45 3.66
N TYR A 59 -0.51 -8.65 3.40
CA TYR A 59 -0.88 -9.87 4.15
C TYR A 59 0.39 -10.59 4.61
N ILE A 60 0.25 -11.39 5.67
CA ILE A 60 1.31 -12.28 6.15
C ILE A 60 1.14 -13.62 5.44
N ASP A 61 2.18 -14.04 4.72
CA ASP A 61 2.21 -15.31 4.00
C ASP A 61 2.27 -16.51 4.97
N GLY A 62 2.01 -17.73 4.49
CA GLY A 62 2.08 -18.97 5.30
C GLY A 62 3.46 -19.27 5.90
N ILE A 63 4.49 -18.54 5.46
CA ILE A 63 5.87 -18.60 5.95
C ILE A 63 6.12 -17.53 7.05
N GLY A 64 5.13 -16.70 7.39
CA GLY A 64 5.23 -15.66 8.42
C GLY A 64 5.90 -14.37 7.95
N ILE A 65 5.86 -14.07 6.65
CA ILE A 65 6.54 -12.92 6.04
C ILE A 65 5.48 -11.95 5.48
N PRO A 66 5.59 -10.63 5.74
CA PRO A 66 4.69 -9.65 5.15
C PRO A 66 4.97 -9.49 3.65
N ARG A 67 3.93 -9.69 2.82
CA ARG A 67 3.97 -9.50 1.37
C ARG A 67 3.14 -8.28 0.96
N ARG A 68 3.47 -7.71 -0.21
CA ARG A 68 2.68 -6.68 -0.91
C ARG A 68 2.68 -5.28 -0.26
N VAL A 69 3.75 -4.93 0.46
CA VAL A 69 4.02 -3.53 0.83
C VAL A 69 4.26 -2.72 -0.47
N PRO A 70 3.61 -1.56 -0.69
CA PRO A 70 3.85 -0.74 -1.87
C PRO A 70 5.30 -0.24 -1.94
N ASN A 71 5.90 -0.24 -3.13
CA ASN A 71 7.32 0.11 -3.31
C ASN A 71 7.67 1.54 -2.88
N GLN A 72 6.72 2.47 -2.97
CA GLN A 72 6.90 3.86 -2.54
C GLN A 72 7.11 4.01 -1.03
N TYR A 73 6.74 3.02 -0.22
CA TYR A 73 6.87 3.03 1.24
C TYR A 73 7.93 2.05 1.74
N LYS A 74 8.69 1.41 0.84
CA LYS A 74 9.79 0.52 1.20
C LYS A 74 11.06 1.34 1.44
N ALA A 75 11.75 1.04 2.53
CA ALA A 75 13.04 1.65 2.87
C ALA A 75 14.23 0.85 2.33
N ARG A 76 14.03 -0.43 1.99
CA ARG A 76 15.08 -1.34 1.48
C ARG A 76 14.59 -2.06 0.24
N ASP A 77 15.47 -2.18 -0.75
CA ASP A 77 15.20 -2.98 -1.94
C ASP A 77 15.24 -4.48 -1.63
N GLN A 78 14.14 -5.16 -1.92
CA GLN A 78 14.01 -6.60 -1.80
C GLN A 78 14.89 -7.33 -2.83
N VAL A 79 15.09 -6.73 -4.01
CA VAL A 79 15.89 -7.32 -5.08
C VAL A 79 17.37 -7.23 -4.74
N ALA A 80 17.87 -6.05 -4.36
CA ALA A 80 19.23 -5.87 -3.85
C ALA A 80 19.56 -6.84 -2.70
N ALA A 81 18.68 -6.94 -1.70
CA ALA A 81 18.84 -7.86 -0.58
C ALA A 81 18.90 -9.34 -1.02
N GLY A 82 18.09 -9.69 -2.04
CA GLY A 82 18.13 -10.99 -2.68
C GLY A 82 19.51 -11.30 -3.26
N PHE A 83 20.11 -10.35 -3.99
CA PHE A 83 21.46 -10.50 -4.54
C PHE A 83 22.55 -10.54 -3.45
N GLU A 84 22.44 -9.74 -2.38
CA GLU A 84 23.38 -9.80 -1.25
C GLU A 84 23.32 -11.16 -0.53
N SER A 85 22.13 -11.76 -0.42
CA SER A 85 21.96 -13.09 0.19
C SER A 85 22.52 -14.24 -0.66
N ILE A 86 22.63 -14.06 -1.98
CA ILE A 86 23.27 -15.06 -2.87
C ILE A 86 24.77 -15.12 -2.61
N ILE A 87 25.40 -13.97 -2.29
CA ILE A 87 26.83 -13.88 -1.98
C ILE A 87 27.12 -14.51 -0.60
N PHE A 88 26.19 -14.37 0.36
CA PHE A 88 26.27 -14.96 1.69
C PHE A 88 25.17 -15.98 1.94
N TRP A 89 25.34 -17.20 1.42
CA TRP A 89 24.37 -18.31 1.46
C TRP A 89 23.82 -18.65 2.86
N TRP A 90 24.54 -18.30 3.93
CA TRP A 90 24.16 -18.58 5.32
C TRP A 90 23.34 -17.46 5.98
N SER A 91 23.15 -16.30 5.35
CA SER A 91 22.54 -15.13 6.01
C SER A 91 21.06 -14.94 5.65
N THR A 92 20.19 -14.87 6.67
CA THR A 92 18.72 -14.67 6.56
C THR A 92 18.33 -13.22 6.24
N ILE A 93 19.04 -12.56 5.33
CA ILE A 93 18.92 -11.11 5.07
C ILE A 93 17.53 -10.76 4.53
N ASN A 94 17.00 -11.59 3.62
CA ASN A 94 15.72 -11.31 2.93
C ASN A 94 14.53 -11.21 3.89
N LYS A 95 14.45 -12.09 4.90
CA LYS A 95 13.34 -12.03 5.86
C LYS A 95 13.38 -10.76 6.70
N ASN A 96 14.57 -10.34 7.13
CA ASN A 96 14.73 -9.12 7.93
C ASN A 96 14.38 -7.87 7.11
N VAL A 97 14.73 -7.83 5.82
CA VAL A 97 14.39 -6.72 4.92
C VAL A 97 12.87 -6.58 4.75
N ASP A 98 12.15 -7.69 4.54
CA ASP A 98 10.68 -7.66 4.41
C ASP A 98 10.02 -7.16 5.70
N TRP A 99 10.51 -7.59 6.86
CA TRP A 99 10.04 -7.10 8.17
C TRP A 99 10.35 -5.62 8.42
N ILE A 100 11.53 -5.14 8.02
CA ILE A 100 11.90 -3.71 8.12
C ILE A 100 10.97 -2.87 7.25
N ASN A 101 10.74 -3.29 6.00
CA ASN A 101 9.83 -2.59 5.09
C ASN A 101 8.40 -2.55 5.63
N TYR A 102 7.94 -3.65 6.24
CA TYR A 102 6.63 -3.70 6.88
C TYR A 102 6.53 -2.80 8.12
N LEU A 103 7.57 -2.77 8.96
CA LEU A 103 7.62 -1.88 10.12
C LEU A 103 7.58 -0.41 9.69
N TYR A 104 8.37 -0.04 8.69
CA TYR A 104 8.44 1.31 8.16
C TYR A 104 7.11 1.79 7.59
N TYR A 105 6.46 0.94 6.78
CA TYR A 105 5.12 1.19 6.25
C TYR A 105 4.09 1.40 7.36
N ASN A 106 4.08 0.55 8.40
CA ASN A 106 3.16 0.70 9.52
C ASN A 106 3.42 1.96 10.35
N GLN A 107 4.69 2.37 10.49
CA GLN A 107 5.05 3.61 11.17
C GLN A 107 4.52 4.83 10.43
N GLN A 108 4.71 4.90 9.11
CA GLN A 108 4.17 5.99 8.28
C GLN A 108 2.63 6.06 8.38
N ARG A 109 1.97 4.90 8.33
CA ARG A 109 0.51 4.81 8.48
C ARG A 109 0.05 5.27 9.87
N PHE A 110 0.75 4.86 10.92
CA PHE A 110 0.47 5.29 12.29
C PHE A 110 0.59 6.82 12.42
N LEU A 111 1.63 7.43 11.84
CA LEU A 111 1.81 8.88 11.86
C LEU A 111 0.71 9.62 11.11
N ASN A 112 0.28 9.11 9.95
CA ASN A 112 -0.82 9.71 9.19
C ASN A 112 -2.12 9.73 10.01
N PHE A 113 -2.47 8.61 10.64
CA PHE A 113 -3.64 8.55 11.53
C PHE A 113 -3.48 9.40 12.79
N THR A 114 -2.30 9.40 13.38
CA THR A 114 -2.03 10.20 14.58
C THR A 114 -2.17 11.69 14.28
N ARG A 115 -1.71 12.13 13.10
CA ARG A 115 -1.89 13.50 12.62
C ARG A 115 -3.37 13.87 12.50
N GLU A 116 -4.16 13.06 11.79
CA GLU A 116 -5.60 13.29 11.60
C GLU A 116 -6.35 13.32 12.95
N ALA A 117 -6.03 12.39 13.86
CA ALA A 117 -6.63 12.35 15.18
C ALA A 117 -6.30 13.59 16.01
N ILE A 118 -5.04 14.04 16.01
CA ILE A 118 -4.61 15.23 16.76
C ILE A 118 -5.20 16.50 16.16
N GLU A 119 -5.29 16.61 14.84
CA GLU A 119 -5.93 17.74 14.17
C GLU A 119 -7.42 17.85 14.55
N GLY A 120 -8.15 16.71 14.57
CA GLY A 120 -9.53 16.67 15.03
C GLY A 120 -9.70 17.06 16.50
N ILE A 121 -8.82 16.56 17.38
CA ILE A 121 -8.80 16.88 18.82
C ILE A 121 -8.52 18.37 19.04
N HIS A 122 -7.51 18.91 18.35
CA HIS A 122 -7.13 20.32 18.40
C HIS A 122 -8.30 21.23 18.00
N GLY A 123 -8.97 20.92 16.88
CA GLY A 123 -10.13 21.69 16.42
C GLY A 123 -11.33 21.64 17.36
N GLN A 124 -11.50 20.54 18.12
CA GLN A 124 -12.52 20.46 19.17
C GLN A 124 -12.14 21.21 20.44
N LEU A 125 -10.88 21.12 20.88
CA LEU A 125 -10.37 21.80 22.07
C LEU A 125 -10.46 23.32 21.95
N ASP A 126 -10.14 23.87 20.77
CA ASP A 126 -10.28 25.30 20.49
C ASP A 126 -11.69 25.82 20.83
N LYS A 127 -12.69 25.20 20.20
CA LYS A 127 -14.11 25.57 20.36
C LYS A 127 -14.62 25.31 21.77
N THR A 128 -14.23 24.19 22.37
CA THR A 128 -14.63 23.82 23.73
C THR A 128 -14.05 24.78 24.76
N SER A 129 -12.80 25.19 24.61
CA SER A 129 -12.15 26.16 25.50
C SER A 129 -12.85 27.52 25.46
N LEU A 130 -13.22 27.99 24.26
CA LEU A 130 -13.96 29.23 24.06
C LEU A 130 -15.36 29.14 24.69
N MET A 131 -16.08 28.03 24.48
CA MET A 131 -17.39 27.79 25.09
C MET A 131 -17.29 27.78 26.62
N THR A 132 -16.30 27.10 27.20
CA THR A 132 -16.10 27.08 28.66
C THR A 132 -15.82 28.48 29.20
N TRP A 133 -15.05 29.30 28.47
CA TRP A 133 -14.83 30.69 28.86
C TRP A 133 -16.15 31.49 28.82
N GLN A 134 -16.92 31.42 27.74
CA GLN A 134 -18.22 32.10 27.65
C GLN A 134 -19.19 31.67 28.77
N ASN A 135 -19.25 30.37 29.07
CA ASN A 135 -20.05 29.85 30.17
C ASN A 135 -19.62 30.40 31.53
N ARG A 136 -18.30 30.56 31.74
CA ARG A 136 -17.76 31.11 32.99
C ARG A 136 -18.13 32.59 33.18
N ILE A 137 -18.06 33.42 32.13
CA ILE A 137 -18.53 34.82 32.18
C ILE A 137 -20.01 34.87 32.57
N ALA A 138 -20.84 34.07 31.90
CA ALA A 138 -22.26 34.05 32.15
C ALA A 138 -22.59 33.62 33.59
N LEU A 139 -21.93 32.57 34.10
CA LEU A 139 -22.10 32.11 35.47
C LEU A 139 -21.59 33.14 36.49
N ASP A 140 -20.47 33.83 36.23
CA ASP A 140 -19.97 34.89 37.12
C ASP A 140 -20.94 36.08 37.18
N MET A 141 -21.59 36.44 36.06
CA MET A 141 -22.61 37.48 36.02
C MET A 141 -23.88 37.07 36.78
N LEU A 142 -24.31 35.80 36.65
CA LEU A 142 -25.47 35.27 37.39
C LEU A 142 -25.19 35.15 38.90
N LEU A 143 -23.96 34.85 39.29
CA LEU A 143 -23.53 34.71 40.68
C LEU A 143 -22.91 35.99 41.25
N ALA A 144 -23.04 37.13 40.57
CA ALA A 144 -22.41 38.38 40.99
C ALA A 144 -22.78 38.77 42.44
N GLU A 145 -24.02 38.54 42.88
CA GLU A 145 -24.48 38.79 44.26
C GLU A 145 -23.82 37.87 45.29
N LYS A 146 -23.41 36.66 44.88
CA LYS A 146 -22.73 35.67 45.73
C LYS A 146 -21.21 35.73 45.64
N GLY A 147 -20.65 36.73 44.96
CA GLY A 147 -19.20 36.85 44.74
C GLY A 147 -18.67 36.06 43.53
N GLY A 148 -19.55 35.73 42.58
CA GLY A 148 -19.22 34.97 41.37
C GLY A 148 -19.06 33.47 41.62
N VAL A 149 -18.67 32.73 40.59
CA VAL A 149 -18.33 31.31 40.66
C VAL A 149 -17.14 31.10 41.60
N CYS A 150 -16.23 32.08 41.72
CA CYS A 150 -15.04 31.95 42.56
C CYS A 150 -15.32 31.87 44.05
N ALA A 151 -16.28 32.65 44.54
CA ALA A 151 -16.67 32.61 45.95
C ALA A 151 -17.29 31.26 46.35
N MET A 152 -17.91 30.54 45.40
CA MET A 152 -18.48 29.20 45.64
C MET A 152 -17.43 28.09 45.67
N PHE A 153 -16.43 28.16 44.79
CA PHE A 153 -15.40 27.11 44.66
C PHE A 153 -14.12 27.39 45.46
N GLY A 154 -13.96 28.60 46.02
CA GLY A 154 -12.79 29.00 46.81
C GLY A 154 -11.49 28.86 46.04
N ASP A 155 -10.49 28.25 46.67
CA ASP A 155 -9.13 28.10 46.12
C ASP A 155 -9.07 27.30 44.80
N ASN A 156 -10.08 26.47 44.50
CA ASN A 156 -10.12 25.64 43.28
C ASN A 156 -10.64 26.39 42.04
N CYS A 157 -11.04 27.66 42.18
CA CYS A 157 -11.70 28.44 41.13
C CYS A 157 -10.79 28.87 39.97
N CYS A 158 -9.52 29.16 40.25
CA CYS A 158 -8.64 29.91 39.33
C CYS A 158 -7.81 28.99 38.43
N THR A 159 -8.43 27.98 37.83
CA THR A 159 -7.74 27.13 36.84
C THR A 159 -7.73 27.85 35.49
N PHE A 160 -6.57 28.37 35.10
CA PHE A 160 -6.37 28.99 33.79
C PHE A 160 -6.38 27.90 32.70
N ILE A 161 -7.17 28.09 31.64
CA ILE A 161 -7.16 27.21 30.48
C ILE A 161 -6.01 27.67 29.56
N PRO A 162 -4.93 26.90 29.41
CA PRO A 162 -3.81 27.29 28.56
C PRO A 162 -4.22 27.28 27.09
N ASN A 163 -3.83 28.32 26.35
CA ASN A 163 -4.07 28.40 24.90
C ASN A 163 -3.00 27.60 24.13
N ASN A 164 -3.01 26.28 24.30
CA ASN A 164 -2.10 25.36 23.60
C ASN A 164 -2.44 25.19 22.10
N THR A 165 -3.57 25.74 21.69
CA THR A 165 -4.12 25.69 20.33
C THR A 165 -3.66 26.89 19.48
N ALA A 166 -3.00 27.88 20.07
CA ALA A 166 -2.41 29.00 19.32
C ALA A 166 -1.42 28.52 18.23
N PRO A 167 -1.10 29.34 17.21
CA PRO A 167 -0.15 28.98 16.15
C PRO A 167 1.23 28.55 16.67
N ASP A 168 1.65 29.12 17.81
CA ASP A 168 2.87 28.81 18.56
C ASP A 168 2.62 27.90 19.78
N GLY A 169 1.38 27.41 19.94
CA GLY A 169 0.98 26.55 21.03
C GLY A 169 1.54 25.13 20.91
N SER A 170 1.61 24.44 22.06
CA SER A 170 2.22 23.10 22.14
C SER A 170 1.55 22.06 21.23
N VAL A 171 0.23 22.12 21.03
CA VAL A 171 -0.51 21.18 20.18
C VAL A 171 -0.24 21.45 18.70
N SER A 172 -0.25 22.73 18.30
CA SER A 172 0.07 23.14 16.92
C SER A 172 1.52 22.78 16.56
N CYS A 173 2.45 23.00 17.48
CA CYS A 173 3.85 22.62 17.30
C CYS A 173 4.03 21.10 17.18
N ALA A 174 3.31 20.31 17.99
CA ALA A 174 3.34 18.85 17.89
C ALA A 174 2.77 18.35 16.55
N LEU A 175 1.68 18.95 16.07
CA LEU A 175 1.10 18.64 14.76
C LEU A 175 2.06 18.98 13.61
N ALA A 176 2.74 20.13 13.69
CA ALA A 176 3.79 20.51 12.74
C ALA A 176 4.97 19.55 12.78
N GLY A 177 5.41 19.11 13.96
CA GLY A 177 6.46 18.10 14.13
C GLY A 177 6.08 16.75 13.52
N LEU A 178 4.85 16.27 13.75
CA LEU A 178 4.33 15.05 13.12
C LEU A 178 4.27 15.17 11.60
N THR A 179 3.90 16.35 11.09
CA THR A 179 3.89 16.65 9.66
C THR A 179 5.30 16.57 9.08
N ALA A 180 6.27 17.24 9.71
CA ALA A 180 7.66 17.22 9.27
C ALA A 180 8.23 15.80 9.30
N LEU A 181 7.99 15.04 10.38
CA LEU A 181 8.42 13.66 10.51
C LEU A 181 7.78 12.76 9.43
N SER A 182 6.51 12.97 9.10
CA SER A 182 5.85 12.20 8.04
C SER A 182 6.45 12.45 6.67
N VAL A 183 6.88 13.69 6.39
CA VAL A 183 7.57 14.07 5.14
C VAL A 183 8.97 13.47 5.11
N GLU A 184 9.73 13.59 6.20
CA GLU A 184 11.07 13.01 6.31
C GLU A 184 11.06 11.48 6.13
N LEU A 185 10.07 10.79 6.71
CA LEU A 185 9.89 9.35 6.50
C LEU A 185 9.45 9.03 5.07
N ALA A 186 8.66 9.90 4.43
CA ALA A 186 8.25 9.71 3.05
C ALA A 186 9.43 9.89 2.07
N GLU A 187 10.29 10.88 2.33
CA GLU A 187 11.50 11.15 1.53
C GLU A 187 12.58 10.07 1.71
N ASN A 188 12.71 9.53 2.93
CA ASN A 188 13.60 8.41 3.21
C ASN A 188 13.02 7.06 2.76
N SER A 189 11.70 6.98 2.45
CA SER A 189 11.15 5.83 1.73
C SER A 189 11.32 5.98 0.23
N GLY A 190 11.64 4.86 -0.41
CA GLY A 190 11.83 4.80 -1.84
C GLY A 190 12.93 3.81 -2.13
N ILE A 191 12.60 2.77 -2.90
CA ILE A 191 13.62 1.90 -3.49
C ILE A 191 14.23 2.66 -4.66
N SER A 192 15.42 3.22 -4.45
CA SER A 192 16.34 3.49 -5.56
C SER A 192 16.83 2.14 -6.10
N ASN A 193 16.96 2.02 -7.42
CA ASN A 193 17.54 0.79 -7.96
C ASN A 193 19.02 0.74 -7.54
N PRO A 194 19.51 -0.38 -6.98
CA PRO A 194 20.89 -0.49 -6.53
C PRO A 194 21.90 -0.26 -7.67
N LEU A 195 21.51 -0.62 -8.90
CA LEU A 195 22.30 -0.34 -10.10
C LEU A 195 22.28 1.15 -10.47
N ASP A 196 21.17 1.84 -10.29
CA ASP A 196 21.07 3.26 -10.62
C ASP A 196 21.94 4.09 -9.66
N GLU A 197 21.90 3.80 -8.36
CA GLU A 197 22.80 4.43 -7.37
C GLU A 197 24.28 4.14 -7.66
N LEU A 198 24.61 2.93 -8.07
CA LEU A 198 25.99 2.54 -8.37
C LEU A 198 26.49 3.23 -9.65
N PHE A 199 25.65 3.33 -10.68
CA PHE A 199 25.94 4.07 -11.90
C PHE A 199 26.02 5.58 -11.65
N GLU A 200 25.14 6.15 -10.84
CA GLU A 200 25.18 7.56 -10.44
C GLU A 200 26.45 7.88 -9.63
N ARG A 201 26.87 6.99 -8.73
CA ARG A 201 28.12 7.15 -7.97
C ARG A 201 29.38 7.03 -8.84
N TRP A 202 29.36 6.17 -9.86
CA TRP A 202 30.51 5.95 -10.74
C TRP A 202 30.62 6.95 -11.89
N PHE A 203 29.49 7.38 -12.46
CA PHE A 203 29.44 8.17 -13.70
C PHE A 203 28.82 9.56 -13.54
N GLY A 204 28.25 9.87 -12.36
CA GLY A 204 27.70 11.18 -12.03
C GLY A 204 26.68 11.67 -13.05
N ILE A 205 26.93 12.85 -13.62
CA ILE A 205 26.06 13.49 -14.64
C ILE A 205 25.84 12.62 -15.89
N TRP A 206 26.77 11.72 -16.21
CA TRP A 206 26.68 10.86 -17.40
C TRP A 206 25.96 9.54 -17.14
N ALA A 207 25.55 9.26 -15.89
CA ALA A 207 24.97 7.99 -15.48
C ALA A 207 23.74 7.60 -16.31
N GLY A 208 22.87 8.56 -16.65
CA GLY A 208 21.70 8.32 -17.50
C GLY A 208 22.08 7.80 -18.90
N TRP A 209 23.12 8.36 -19.51
CA TRP A 209 23.61 7.93 -20.82
C TRP A 209 24.28 6.56 -20.73
N CYS A 210 25.14 6.35 -19.73
CA CYS A 210 25.81 5.07 -19.48
C CYS A 210 24.81 3.93 -19.26
N LYS A 211 23.74 4.17 -18.52
CA LYS A 211 22.65 3.21 -18.30
C LYS A 211 22.02 2.78 -19.62
N THR A 212 21.65 3.72 -20.48
CA THR A 212 21.00 3.40 -21.77
C THR A 212 21.92 2.62 -22.72
N ILE A 213 23.20 2.95 -22.76
CA ILE A 213 24.18 2.23 -23.57
C ILE A 213 24.37 0.80 -23.03
N PHE A 214 24.49 0.64 -21.72
CA PHE A 214 24.68 -0.67 -21.13
C PHE A 214 23.48 -1.60 -21.33
N THR A 215 22.25 -1.10 -21.13
CA THR A 215 21.04 -1.91 -21.36
C THR A 215 20.86 -2.29 -22.82
N THR A 216 21.14 -1.38 -23.75
CA THR A 216 21.06 -1.68 -25.20
C THR A 216 22.08 -2.73 -25.62
N VAL A 217 23.32 -2.68 -25.10
CA VAL A 217 24.34 -3.71 -25.36
C VAL A 217 23.89 -5.07 -24.82
N LEU A 218 23.40 -5.14 -23.58
CA LEU A 218 22.92 -6.41 -23.00
C LEU A 218 21.76 -7.02 -23.80
N ILE A 219 20.79 -6.20 -24.22
CA ILE A 219 19.66 -6.65 -25.03
C ILE A 219 20.15 -7.13 -26.41
N SER A 220 21.07 -6.40 -27.03
CA SER A 220 21.64 -6.79 -28.32
C SER A 220 22.40 -8.11 -28.25
N LEU A 221 23.16 -8.34 -27.18
CA LEU A 221 23.86 -9.61 -26.94
C LEU A 221 22.87 -10.76 -26.72
N ALA A 222 21.82 -10.55 -25.92
CA ALA A 222 20.77 -11.55 -25.73
C ALA A 222 20.10 -11.93 -27.05
N ILE A 223 19.77 -10.94 -27.89
CA ILE A 223 19.20 -11.16 -29.23
C ILE A 223 20.20 -11.92 -30.11
N MET A 224 21.48 -11.55 -30.10
CA MET A 224 22.51 -12.21 -30.91
C MET A 224 22.69 -13.68 -30.49
N VAL A 225 22.64 -13.98 -29.19
CA VAL A 225 22.66 -15.35 -28.66
C VAL A 225 21.43 -16.13 -29.10
N ILE A 226 20.22 -15.56 -28.98
CA ILE A 226 18.97 -16.22 -29.39
C ILE A 226 18.94 -16.46 -30.91
N CYS A 227 19.33 -15.46 -31.70
CA CYS A 227 19.42 -15.60 -33.15
C CYS A 227 20.47 -16.63 -33.55
N GLY A 228 21.62 -16.62 -32.88
CA GLY A 228 22.71 -17.57 -33.12
C GLY A 228 22.33 -19.01 -32.76
N CYS A 229 21.70 -19.23 -31.60
CA CYS A 229 21.38 -20.58 -31.13
C CYS A 229 20.09 -21.15 -31.73
N CYS A 230 19.13 -20.31 -32.12
CA CYS A 230 17.83 -20.79 -32.63
C CYS A 230 17.69 -20.65 -34.14
N LEU A 231 18.20 -19.58 -34.77
CA LEU A 231 17.93 -19.35 -36.20
C LEU A 231 18.93 -20.07 -37.10
N ILE A 232 20.21 -20.11 -36.72
CA ILE A 232 21.25 -20.72 -37.55
C ILE A 232 21.04 -22.24 -37.74
N PRO A 233 20.74 -23.04 -36.69
CA PRO A 233 20.49 -24.47 -36.87
C PRO A 233 19.18 -24.77 -37.61
N CYS A 234 18.14 -23.96 -37.36
CA CYS A 234 16.84 -24.11 -38.03
C CYS A 234 16.92 -23.83 -39.53
N MET A 235 17.65 -22.79 -39.94
CA MET A 235 17.85 -22.47 -41.34
C MET A 235 18.69 -23.53 -42.06
N HIS A 236 19.73 -24.06 -41.41
CA HIS A 236 20.54 -25.14 -41.98
C HIS A 236 19.71 -26.42 -42.19
N GLY A 237 18.87 -26.80 -41.23
CA GLY A 237 17.98 -27.95 -41.34
C GLY A 237 16.92 -27.81 -42.45
N LEU A 238 16.38 -26.61 -42.65
CA LEU A 238 15.43 -26.33 -43.74
C LEU A 238 16.11 -26.35 -45.12
N LEU A 239 17.33 -25.80 -45.23
CA LEU A 239 18.07 -25.82 -46.49
C LEU A 239 18.40 -27.26 -46.92
N GLN A 240 18.83 -28.11 -45.97
CA GLN A 240 19.09 -29.52 -46.23
C GLN A 240 17.83 -30.23 -46.74
N ARG A 241 16.68 -30.02 -46.08
CA ARG A 241 15.41 -30.63 -46.52
C ARG A 241 14.92 -30.15 -47.89
N LEU A 242 15.19 -28.91 -48.27
CA LEU A 242 14.85 -28.38 -49.60
C LEU A 242 15.75 -28.96 -50.70
N ILE A 243 17.04 -29.13 -50.42
CA ILE A 243 17.98 -29.78 -51.33
C ILE A 243 17.58 -31.24 -51.54
N ASP A 244 17.33 -31.98 -50.46
CA ASP A 244 16.89 -33.38 -50.52
C ASP A 244 15.58 -33.53 -51.30
N ASN A 245 14.59 -32.68 -51.03
CA ASN A 245 13.31 -32.70 -51.75
C ASN A 245 13.48 -32.34 -53.24
N SER A 246 14.36 -31.40 -53.58
CA SER A 246 14.62 -31.02 -54.98
C SER A 246 15.36 -32.11 -55.76
N LEU A 247 16.33 -32.79 -55.13
CA LEU A 247 17.05 -33.92 -55.71
C LEU A 247 16.14 -35.14 -55.85
N THR A 248 15.29 -35.42 -54.87
CA THR A 248 14.30 -36.51 -54.93
C THR A 248 13.30 -36.27 -56.06
N LYS A 249 12.84 -35.02 -56.23
CA LYS A 249 11.93 -34.62 -57.31
C LYS A 249 12.59 -34.59 -58.69
N ALA A 250 13.88 -34.30 -58.76
CA ALA A 250 14.67 -34.35 -60.00
C ALA A 250 15.05 -35.79 -60.41
N TYR A 251 15.25 -36.69 -59.45
CA TYR A 251 15.59 -38.09 -59.69
C TYR A 251 14.36 -38.97 -60.01
N PHE A 252 13.17 -38.59 -59.52
CA PHE A 252 11.89 -39.24 -59.85
C PHE A 252 10.89 -38.26 -60.50
N PRO A 253 11.04 -37.90 -61.79
CA PRO A 253 10.11 -37.00 -62.47
C PRO A 253 8.79 -37.66 -62.90
N HIS A 254 8.69 -39.00 -62.80
CA HIS A 254 7.51 -39.78 -63.19
C HIS A 254 6.98 -40.60 -62.01
N ALA A 255 6.32 -39.94 -61.07
CA ALA A 255 5.43 -40.59 -60.12
C ALA A 255 4.10 -39.82 -59.98
N ASP A 256 3.66 -39.17 -61.06
CA ASP A 256 2.31 -38.60 -61.14
C ASP A 256 1.69 -39.01 -62.47
N ASN A 257 1.13 -40.22 -62.48
CA ASN A 257 -0.03 -40.67 -63.28
C ASN A 257 -0.06 -42.20 -63.29
N SER A 258 -0.69 -42.79 -62.28
CA SER A 258 -1.70 -43.84 -62.49
C SER A 258 -2.21 -44.29 -61.14
N GLN A 259 -3.38 -43.76 -60.78
CA GLN A 259 -4.25 -44.39 -59.82
C GLN A 259 -4.95 -45.56 -60.54
N ASN A 260 -4.65 -46.80 -60.17
CA ASN A 260 -5.65 -47.86 -60.16
C ASN A 260 -5.25 -49.01 -59.20
N PRO A 261 -6.23 -49.63 -58.50
CA PRO A 261 -6.03 -50.55 -57.40
C PRO A 261 -5.86 -51.99 -57.90
N ASP A 262 -5.71 -52.91 -56.94
CA ASP A 262 -5.55 -54.36 -57.08
C ASP A 262 -4.12 -54.87 -57.32
N PHE A 263 -3.38 -55.04 -56.22
CA PHE A 263 -2.83 -56.36 -55.90
C PHE A 263 -2.48 -56.42 -54.39
N ASN A 264 -3.15 -57.33 -53.69
CA ASN A 264 -3.03 -57.60 -52.26
C ASN A 264 -2.26 -58.95 -52.10
N PRO A 265 -1.92 -59.42 -50.88
CA PRO A 265 -0.82 -59.01 -50.02
C PRO A 265 0.12 -60.19 -49.67
N LEU A 266 1.43 -60.09 -49.88
CA LEU A 266 2.41 -61.00 -49.24
C LEU A 266 3.79 -60.35 -49.26
N LEU A 267 4.13 -59.60 -48.22
CA LEU A 267 5.50 -59.36 -47.77
C LEU A 267 5.49 -58.74 -46.36
N SER A 268 4.72 -59.36 -45.46
CA SER A 268 4.71 -59.06 -44.02
C SER A 268 5.56 -60.05 -43.21
N GLU A 269 6.66 -60.57 -43.78
CA GLU A 269 7.49 -61.61 -43.14
C GLU A 269 9.00 -61.36 -43.09
N LEU A 270 9.47 -60.10 -43.20
CA LEU A 270 10.90 -59.80 -43.01
C LEU A 270 11.23 -58.83 -41.87
N SER A 271 10.27 -58.41 -41.05
CA SER A 271 10.53 -57.58 -39.86
C SER A 271 10.63 -58.35 -38.54
N SER A 272 10.77 -59.68 -38.57
CA SER A 272 10.78 -60.53 -37.37
C SER A 272 11.85 -61.63 -37.40
N SER A 273 13.12 -61.29 -37.65
CA SER A 273 14.25 -62.11 -37.16
C SER A 273 15.60 -61.41 -37.35
N SER A 274 15.89 -60.39 -36.54
CA SER A 274 17.27 -60.01 -36.19
C SER A 274 17.29 -59.16 -34.91
N GLU A 275 16.53 -59.58 -33.92
CA GLU A 275 17.00 -59.63 -32.53
C GLU A 275 18.25 -60.56 -32.59
N TYR A 276 19.45 -60.34 -32.04
CA TYR A 276 19.87 -60.04 -30.66
C TYR A 276 21.39 -59.74 -30.71
N ALA A 277 21.90 -58.68 -30.05
CA ALA A 277 23.10 -58.73 -29.17
C ALA A 277 23.68 -57.33 -28.83
N LYS A 278 23.84 -57.11 -27.51
CA LYS A 278 24.57 -56.04 -26.77
C LYS A 278 23.78 -54.73 -26.57
N ILE A 279 23.00 -54.52 -25.51
CA ILE A 279 23.19 -54.64 -24.04
C ILE A 279 24.32 -53.72 -23.49
N PHE A 280 23.90 -52.50 -23.14
CA PHE A 280 24.17 -51.71 -21.90
C PHE A 280 25.57 -51.09 -21.61
N PRO A 281 25.67 -50.13 -20.65
CA PRO A 281 26.28 -48.80 -20.85
C PRO A 281 27.61 -48.62 -20.09
N ASP A 282 28.41 -47.61 -20.44
CA ASP A 282 29.54 -47.19 -19.60
C ASP A 282 29.41 -45.71 -19.22
N ASP A 283 29.32 -45.52 -17.90
CA ASP A 283 29.58 -44.30 -17.15
C ASP A 283 30.93 -43.68 -17.52
N TRP A 284 31.04 -42.36 -17.46
CA TRP A 284 32.32 -41.70 -17.18
C TRP A 284 32.14 -40.56 -16.16
N VAL A 285 32.91 -40.76 -15.08
CA VAL A 285 33.37 -39.88 -14.00
C VAL A 285 33.69 -38.46 -14.46
#